data_AF-A0A7W6PXA4-F1
#
_entry.id   AF-A0A7W6PXA4-F1
#
_cell.length_a   1.000
_cell.length_b   1.000
_cell.length_c   1.000
_cell.angle_alpha   90.00
_cell.angle_beta   90.00
_cell.angle_gamma   90.00
#
_symmetry.space_group_name_H-M   'P 1'
#
loop_
_entity.id
_entity.type
_entity.pdbx_description
1 polymer ?
#
loop_
_entity_poly.entity_id
_entity_poly.type
_entity_poly.pdbx_seq_one_letter_code
_entity_poly.pdbx_strand_id
1 'polypeptide(L)'
;MLEADDIENPVPPERRAAFHAIADAFFAGDFALQTHVIEGVSPTGQSAAQFIADNIYAYGDPIAPLKPATWDRAVYCWMDGYWPFLVDRSTEGGDVGDLTLQATLRDSDNTRIEVPSGHVP
;
A
#
# COMPACT_ATOMS: atom_id res chain seq x y z
N MET A 1 -5.02 0.36 17.91
CA MET A 1 -6.22 1.03 17.35
C MET A 1 -5.72 2.29 16.68
N LEU A 2 -6.13 2.57 15.45
CA LEU A 2 -5.67 3.77 14.73
C LEU A 2 -6.33 5.00 15.34
N GLU A 3 -5.61 6.11 15.35
CA GLU A 3 -6.13 7.38 15.84
C GLU A 3 -6.98 8.06 14.75
N ALA A 4 -8.13 8.59 15.14
CA ALA A 4 -9.05 9.29 14.25
C ALA A 4 -8.80 10.81 14.29
N ASP A 5 -7.56 11.21 14.02
CA ASP A 5 -7.11 12.60 14.03
C ASP A 5 -6.56 13.05 12.66
N ASP A 6 -6.54 14.36 12.47
CA ASP A 6 -6.16 15.01 11.21
C ASP A 6 -4.64 15.17 11.06
N ILE A 7 -3.84 14.47 11.88
CA ILE A 7 -2.38 14.49 11.81
C ILE A 7 -1.84 13.20 11.17
N GLU A 8 -0.66 13.31 10.58
CA GLU A 8 0.07 12.15 10.07
C GLU A 8 0.70 11.37 11.23
N ASN A 9 0.38 10.09 11.28
CA ASN A 9 0.86 9.16 12.29
C ASN A 9 1.67 8.03 11.64
N PRO A 10 2.69 7.49 12.32
CA PRO A 10 3.49 6.38 11.80
C PRO A 10 2.65 5.11 11.64
N VAL A 11 2.88 4.34 10.57
CA VAL A 11 2.18 3.06 10.39
C VAL A 11 2.54 2.07 11.52
N PRO A 12 1.53 1.57 12.27
CA PRO A 12 1.79 0.77 13.46
C PRO A 12 2.27 -0.65 13.09
N PRO A 13 3.16 -1.26 13.89
CA PRO A 13 3.78 -2.55 13.58
C PRO A 13 2.80 -3.67 13.20
N GLU A 14 1.63 -3.73 13.85
CA GLU A 14 0.60 -4.74 13.58
C GLU A 14 0.03 -4.69 12.16
N ARG A 15 0.13 -3.54 11.47
CA ARG A 15 -0.33 -3.38 10.08
C ARG A 15 0.77 -3.65 9.06
N ARG A 16 2.05 -3.53 9.45
CA ARG A 16 3.20 -3.65 8.53
C ARG A 16 3.27 -5.00 7.83
N ALA A 17 2.84 -6.07 8.48
CA ALA A 17 2.80 -7.41 7.89
C ALA A 17 1.86 -7.48 6.67
N ALA A 18 0.71 -6.81 6.71
CA ALA A 18 -0.21 -6.76 5.58
C ALA A 18 0.39 -6.00 4.40
N PHE A 19 1.05 -4.87 4.66
CA PHE A 19 1.73 -4.09 3.63
C PHE A 19 2.93 -4.81 3.01
N HIS A 20 3.72 -5.55 3.79
CA HIS A 20 4.74 -6.46 3.27
C HIS A 20 4.13 -7.48 2.31
N ALA A 21 3.07 -8.16 2.73
CA ALA A 21 2.41 -9.16 1.90
C ALA A 21 1.82 -8.57 0.61
N ILE A 22 1.27 -7.35 0.64
CA ILE A 22 0.78 -6.65 -0.55
C ILE A 22 1.94 -6.34 -1.50
N ALA A 23 3.05 -5.81 -0.96
CA ALA A 23 4.22 -5.49 -1.77
C ALA A 23 4.85 -6.74 -2.41
N ASP A 24 4.92 -7.85 -1.68
CA ASP A 24 5.39 -9.14 -2.19
C ASP A 24 4.48 -9.69 -3.29
N ALA A 25 3.15 -9.57 -3.13
CA ALA A 25 2.19 -9.95 -4.17
C ALA A 25 2.39 -9.11 -5.43
N PHE A 26 2.61 -7.80 -5.29
CA PHE A 26 2.88 -6.90 -6.42
C PHE A 26 4.23 -7.22 -7.08
N PHE A 27 5.26 -7.56 -6.30
CA PHE A 27 6.54 -8.03 -6.81
C PHE A 27 6.39 -9.32 -7.61
N ALA A 28 5.51 -10.23 -7.18
CA ALA A 28 5.16 -11.45 -7.91
C ALA A 28 4.22 -11.23 -9.11
N GLY A 29 3.80 -9.98 -9.39
CA GLY A 29 2.89 -9.63 -10.48
C GLY A 29 1.40 -9.84 -10.19
N ASP A 30 1.03 -10.18 -8.96
CA ASP A 30 -0.36 -10.33 -8.53
C ASP A 30 -0.96 -8.99 -8.09
N PHE A 31 -1.09 -8.07 -9.04
CA PHE A 31 -1.66 -6.73 -8.80
C PHE A 31 -3.15 -6.75 -8.43
N ALA A 32 -3.84 -7.87 -8.67
CA ALA A 32 -5.23 -8.07 -8.31
C ALA A 32 -5.40 -8.61 -6.89
N LEU A 33 -4.32 -9.02 -6.22
CA LEU A 33 -4.35 -9.70 -4.91
C LEU A 33 -5.33 -10.89 -4.91
N GLN A 34 -5.35 -11.64 -6.02
CA GLN A 34 -6.24 -12.80 -6.20
C GLN A 34 -5.54 -14.13 -5.91
N THR A 35 -4.22 -14.18 -6.12
CA THR A 35 -3.42 -15.38 -5.88
C THR A 35 -2.85 -15.38 -4.47
N HIS A 36 -2.37 -14.23 -4.00
CA HIS A 36 -1.89 -13.99 -2.66
C HIS A 36 -3.04 -13.49 -1.80
N VAL A 37 -3.74 -14.42 -1.15
CA VAL A 37 -4.81 -14.08 -0.20
C VAL A 37 -4.17 -13.55 1.09
N ILE A 38 -4.41 -12.27 1.39
CA ILE A 38 -3.86 -11.59 2.56
C ILE A 38 -5.00 -11.31 3.54
N GLU A 39 -4.86 -11.77 4.78
CA GLU A 39 -5.86 -11.53 5.82
C GLU A 39 -6.06 -10.04 6.05
N GLY A 40 -7.33 -9.60 6.05
CA GLY A 40 -7.66 -8.19 6.26
C GLY A 40 -7.33 -7.30 5.05
N VAL A 41 -7.20 -7.85 3.85
CA VAL A 41 -7.02 -7.06 2.61
C VAL A 41 -8.09 -7.44 1.59
N SER A 42 -8.64 -6.44 0.90
CA SER A 42 -9.53 -6.65 -0.23
C SER A 42 -8.75 -7.01 -1.49
N PRO A 43 -9.16 -8.05 -2.25
CA PRO A 43 -8.71 -8.20 -3.62
C PRO A 43 -8.98 -6.92 -4.41
N THR A 44 -8.02 -6.56 -5.24
CA THR A 44 -8.11 -5.40 -6.09
C THR A 44 -8.90 -5.78 -7.34
N GLY A 45 -9.86 -4.94 -7.75
CA GLY A 45 -10.61 -5.17 -8.99
C GLY A 45 -9.70 -5.14 -10.21
N GLN A 46 -10.07 -5.84 -11.30
CA GLN A 46 -9.20 -5.99 -12.49
C GLN A 46 -8.76 -4.64 -13.09
N SER A 47 -9.64 -3.64 -13.12
CA SER A 47 -9.31 -2.30 -13.62
C SER A 47 -8.27 -1.60 -12.75
N ALA A 48 -8.36 -1.75 -11.43
CA ALA A 48 -7.38 -1.18 -10.50
C ALA A 48 -6.05 -1.95 -10.57
N ALA A 49 -6.08 -3.28 -10.70
CA ALA A 49 -4.89 -4.09 -10.91
C ALA A 49 -4.12 -3.68 -12.17
N GLN A 50 -4.84 -3.46 -13.28
CA GLN A 50 -4.22 -2.98 -14.53
C GLN A 50 -3.58 -1.60 -14.33
N PHE A 51 -4.28 -0.67 -13.69
CA PHE A 51 -3.74 0.66 -13.41
C PHE A 51 -2.48 0.60 -12.54
N ILE A 52 -2.48 -0.23 -11.48
CA ILE A 52 -1.30 -0.43 -10.62
C ILE A 52 -0.12 -0.95 -11.44
N ALA A 53 -0.35 -1.96 -12.28
CA ALA A 53 0.66 -2.52 -13.16
C ALA A 53 1.22 -1.45 -14.11
N ASP A 54 0.35 -0.67 -14.77
CA ASP A 54 0.74 0.38 -15.71
C ASP A 54 1.58 1.46 -15.03
N ASN A 55 1.25 1.87 -13.81
CA ASN A 55 2.04 2.86 -13.05
C ASN A 55 3.42 2.33 -12.66
N ILE A 56 3.49 1.07 -12.22
CA ILE A 56 4.76 0.41 -11.89
C ILE A 56 5.65 0.32 -13.13
N TYR A 57 5.10 -0.12 -14.26
CA TYR A 57 5.85 -0.23 -15.50
C TYR A 57 6.27 1.13 -16.06
N ALA A 58 5.42 2.14 -15.95
CA ALA A 58 5.74 3.51 -16.38
C ALA A 58 6.84 4.16 -15.52
N TYR A 59 6.96 3.80 -14.24
CA TYR A 59 8.04 4.27 -13.36
C TYR A 59 9.43 3.84 -13.89
N GLY A 60 9.52 2.67 -14.51
CA GLY A 60 10.71 2.21 -15.24
C GLY A 60 11.84 1.61 -14.38
N ASP A 61 11.76 1.71 -13.06
CA ASP A 61 12.66 1.03 -12.12
C ASP A 61 11.97 -0.22 -11.52
N PRO A 62 12.58 -1.41 -11.61
CA PRO A 62 12.03 -2.62 -11.02
C PRO A 62 11.74 -2.46 -9.54
N ILE A 63 10.53 -2.84 -9.16
CA ILE A 63 10.10 -2.86 -7.78
C ILE A 63 10.81 -3.98 -7.01
N ALA A 64 11.03 -3.75 -5.71
CA ALA A 64 11.60 -4.73 -4.79
C ALA A 64 10.69 -4.93 -3.57
N PRO A 65 10.87 -6.02 -2.79
CA PRO A 65 10.25 -6.18 -1.48
C PRO A 65 10.53 -4.98 -0.57
N LEU A 66 9.61 -4.64 0.34
CA LEU A 66 9.77 -3.48 1.22
C LEU A 66 10.98 -3.67 2.14
N LYS A 67 11.85 -2.67 2.16
CA LYS A 67 13.01 -2.62 3.06
C LYS A 67 12.63 -2.00 4.42
N PRO A 68 13.39 -2.27 5.49
CA PRO A 68 13.12 -1.68 6.80
C PRO A 68 13.03 -0.14 6.80
N ALA A 69 13.83 0.53 5.95
CA ALA A 69 13.86 1.99 5.83
C ALA A 69 12.54 2.60 5.34
N THR A 70 11.67 1.82 4.66
CA THR A 70 10.33 2.27 4.24
C THR A 70 9.50 2.77 5.43
N TRP A 71 9.65 2.14 6.60
CA TRP A 71 8.80 2.44 7.75
C TRP A 71 9.10 3.78 8.43
N ASP A 72 10.27 4.38 8.15
CA ASP A 72 10.65 5.68 8.68
C ASP A 72 9.84 6.82 8.05
N ARG A 73 9.24 6.57 6.88
CA ARG A 73 8.45 7.55 6.11
C ARG A 73 7.00 7.11 5.90
N ALA A 74 6.65 5.89 6.30
CA ALA A 74 5.31 5.36 6.14
C ALA A 74 4.34 6.00 7.15
N VAL A 75 3.26 6.58 6.64
CA VAL A 75 2.27 7.32 7.45
C VAL A 75 0.84 6.88 7.18
N TYR A 76 -0.04 7.20 8.11
CA TYR A 76 -1.48 7.18 7.96
C TYR A 76 -2.08 8.44 8.59
N CYS A 77 -3.26 8.86 8.17
CA CYS A 77 -4.03 9.92 8.83
C CYS A 77 -5.52 9.58 8.77
N TRP A 78 -6.36 10.26 9.54
CA TRP A 78 -7.80 10.12 9.39
C TRP A 78 -8.36 11.11 8.36
N MET A 79 -9.20 10.60 7.47
CA MET A 79 -9.97 11.39 6.52
C MET A 79 -11.43 10.95 6.59
N ASP A 80 -12.25 11.74 7.30
CA ASP A 80 -13.73 11.64 7.37
C ASP A 80 -14.33 10.26 7.02
N GLY A 81 -14.11 9.28 7.90
CA GLY A 81 -14.66 7.92 7.78
C GLY A 81 -13.68 6.84 7.32
N TYR A 82 -12.44 7.20 7.00
CA TYR A 82 -11.40 6.22 6.64
C TYR A 82 -9.98 6.69 7.00
N TRP A 83 -9.06 5.73 7.08
CA TRP A 83 -7.63 5.97 7.22
C TRP A 83 -6.91 5.65 5.90
N PRO A 84 -6.48 6.64 5.11
CA PRO A 84 -5.41 6.46 4.13
C PRO A 84 -4.11 6.02 4.80
N PHE A 85 -3.35 5.20 4.08
CA PHE A 85 -1.97 4.80 4.37
C PHE A 85 -1.11 5.12 3.16
N LEU A 86 0.06 5.67 3.41
CA LEU A 86 1.09 5.95 2.43
C LEU A 86 2.35 5.19 2.82
N VAL A 87 2.77 4.24 1.98
CA VAL A 87 3.95 3.41 2.22
C VAL A 87 4.85 3.46 0.99
N ASP A 88 5.99 4.13 1.11
CA ASP A 88 6.95 4.22 -0.01
C ASP A 88 7.53 2.85 -0.35
N ARG A 89 7.53 2.51 -1.63
CA ARG A 89 8.03 1.23 -2.10
C ARG A 89 9.53 1.24 -2.26
N SER A 90 10.15 0.09 -2.09
CA SER A 90 11.55 -0.11 -2.48
C SER A 90 11.65 -0.47 -3.96
N THR A 91 12.73 -0.04 -4.59
CA THR A 91 13.13 -0.49 -5.94
C THR A 91 14.49 -1.19 -5.88
N GLU A 92 14.88 -1.88 -6.96
CA GLU A 92 16.19 -2.54 -7.00
C GLU A 92 17.34 -1.52 -6.99
N GLY A 93 17.14 -0.33 -7.58
CA GLY A 93 18.14 0.73 -7.66
C GLY A 93 18.39 1.54 -6.37
N GLY A 94 17.55 1.40 -5.33
CA GLY A 94 17.62 2.22 -4.12
C GLY A 94 16.91 1.63 -2.90
N ASP A 95 17.01 2.31 -1.74
CA ASP A 95 16.39 1.81 -0.50
C ASP A 95 14.91 2.17 -0.36
N VAL A 96 14.53 3.38 -0.81
CA VAL A 96 13.15 3.88 -0.86
C VAL A 96 12.99 4.60 -2.20
N GLY A 97 12.10 4.11 -3.05
CA GLY A 97 11.75 4.71 -4.33
C GLY A 97 10.65 5.75 -4.20
N ASP A 98 10.42 6.52 -5.26
CA ASP A 98 9.38 7.56 -5.28
C ASP A 98 7.97 7.01 -5.56
N LEU A 99 7.85 5.68 -5.70
CA LEU A 99 6.56 5.02 -5.92
C LEU A 99 5.92 4.68 -4.57
N THR A 100 4.80 5.31 -4.24
CA THR A 100 4.07 5.06 -2.98
C THR A 100 2.96 4.01 -3.17
N LEU A 101 2.93 3.01 -2.31
CA LEU A 101 1.77 2.14 -2.11
C LEU A 101 0.74 2.89 -1.27
N GLN A 102 -0.38 3.23 -1.90
CA GLN A 102 -1.52 3.83 -1.20
C GLN A 102 -2.50 2.73 -0.80
N ALA A 103 -3.06 2.83 0.40
CA ALA A 103 -4.14 1.95 0.83
C ALA A 103 -5.12 2.68 1.75
N THR A 104 -6.34 2.19 1.90
CA THR A 104 -7.37 2.80 2.75
C THR A 104 -8.04 1.76 3.63
N LEU A 105 -8.29 2.10 4.89
CA LEU A 105 -9.14 1.33 5.81
C LEU A 105 -10.36 2.15 6.19
N ARG A 106 -11.57 1.65 5.95
CA ARG A 106 -12.80 2.34 6.38
C ARG A 106 -13.12 2.02 7.83
N ASP A 107 -13.68 2.98 8.54
CA ASP A 107 -14.10 2.82 9.95
C ASP A 107 -15.17 1.73 10.11
N SER A 108 -16.12 1.68 9.18
CA SER A 108 -17.14 0.63 9.12
C SER A 108 -16.55 -0.77 8.93
N ASP A 109 -15.41 -0.86 8.24
CA ASP A 109 -14.80 -2.10 7.78
C ASP A 109 -13.42 -2.31 8.41
N ASN A 110 -13.22 -1.89 9.67
CA ASN A 110 -11.95 -1.75 10.43
C ASN A 110 -10.94 -2.94 10.36
N THR A 111 -11.30 -4.00 9.65
CA THR A 111 -10.52 -5.18 9.31
C THR A 111 -9.92 -5.18 7.90
N ARG A 112 -10.40 -4.37 6.94
CA ARG A 112 -10.09 -4.57 5.51
C ARG A 112 -9.43 -3.37 4.83
N ILE A 113 -8.21 -3.57 4.35
CA ILE A 113 -7.41 -2.62 3.59
C ILE A 113 -7.78 -2.71 2.10
N GLU A 114 -8.05 -1.57 1.48
CA GLU A 114 -8.28 -1.41 0.04
C GLU A 114 -7.08 -0.70 -0.60
N VAL A 115 -6.63 -1.13 -1.78
CA VAL A 115 -5.55 -0.46 -2.53
C VAL A 115 -6.18 0.33 -3.67
N PRO A 116 -6.35 1.67 -3.56
CA PRO A 116 -6.95 2.47 -4.61
C PRO A 116 -6.01 2.61 -5.80
N SER A 117 -6.59 2.72 -6.99
CA SER A 117 -5.88 2.97 -8.25
C SER A 117 -5.53 4.46 -8.43
N GLY A 118 -5.12 5.16 -7.37
CA GLY A 118 -4.96 6.62 -7.38
C GLY A 118 -3.77 7.10 -8.23
N HIS A 119 -3.99 8.13 -9.04
CA HIS A 119 -2.97 8.95 -9.70
C HIS A 119 -2.62 10.13 -8.78
N VAL A 120 -1.33 10.39 -8.54
CA VAL A 120 -0.88 11.71 -8.07
C VAL A 120 -0.53 12.53 -9.33
N PRO A 121 -1.30 13.57 -9.67
CA PRO A 121 -1.02 14.44 -10.82
C PRO A 121 0.23 15.30 -10.64
#